data_AF-A0AA86IXU9-F1
#
_entry.id   AF-A0AA86IXU9-F1
#
_cell.length_a   1.000
_cell.length_b   1.000
_cell.length_c   1.000
_cell.angle_alpha   90.00
_cell.angle_beta   90.00
_cell.angle_gamma   90.00
#
_symmetry.space_group_name_H-M   'P 1'
#
loop_
_entity.id
_entity.type
_entity.pdbx_description
1 polymer ?
#
loop_
_entity_poly.entity_id
_entity_poly.type
_entity_poly.pdbx_seq_one_letter_code
_entity_poly.pdbx_strand_id
1 'polypeptide(L)'
;MAPTDDPAPVEKAVADGVVGDYPPETFLWIIFRPPEGGVRIWHAWTDGGHQLGDQVDRMALASGLDAADWLDVTSRHERISRRGRVEIRAYALRPVFGDVQSGVRCLEDRREYLRGLIRTATEMTGRPTLPGIPRWQGVGPALTSRKY
;
A
#
# COMPACT_ATOMS: atom_id res chain seq x y z
N MET A 1 -1.29 27.36 25.44
CA MET A 1 -1.60 26.58 24.22
C MET A 1 -2.55 25.47 24.63
N ALA A 2 -3.78 25.47 24.11
CA ALA A 2 -4.69 24.35 24.32
C ALA A 2 -4.15 23.12 23.54
N PRO A 3 -4.22 21.90 24.10
CA PRO A 3 -3.95 20.69 23.34
C PRO A 3 -4.88 20.67 22.12
N THR A 4 -4.33 20.42 20.95
CA THR A 4 -5.14 20.24 19.75
C THR A 4 -5.62 18.79 19.74
N ASP A 5 -6.94 18.58 19.69
CA ASP A 5 -7.54 17.24 19.52
C ASP A 5 -7.34 16.69 18.10
N ASP A 6 -6.58 17.40 17.25
CA ASP A 6 -6.17 16.92 15.94
C ASP A 6 -4.98 15.97 16.09
N PRO A 7 -5.14 14.66 15.85
CA PRO A 7 -4.06 13.69 15.90
C PRO A 7 -3.09 13.81 14.70
N ALA A 8 -3.44 14.52 13.62
CA ALA A 8 -2.66 14.53 12.38
C ALA A 8 -1.19 15.01 12.54
N PRO A 9 -0.87 16.04 13.35
CA PRO A 9 0.52 16.44 13.57
C PRO A 9 1.37 15.36 14.24
N VAL A 10 0.78 14.58 15.17
CA VAL A 10 1.45 13.47 15.85
C VAL A 10 1.66 12.32 14.89
N GLU A 11 0.63 11.95 14.12
CA GLU A 11 0.75 10.87 13.13
C GLU A 11 1.77 11.17 12.06
N LYS A 12 1.80 12.43 11.58
CA LYS A 12 2.82 12.89 10.64
C LYS A 12 4.22 12.79 11.25
N ALA A 13 4.41 13.24 12.49
CA ALA A 13 5.71 13.12 13.17
C ALA A 13 6.15 11.66 13.35
N VAL A 14 5.21 10.75 13.62
CA VAL A 14 5.49 9.30 13.65
C VAL A 14 5.85 8.80 12.25
N ALA A 15 5.09 9.16 11.22
CA ALA A 15 5.37 8.75 9.85
C ALA A 15 6.76 9.22 9.38
N ASP A 16 7.08 10.50 9.61
CA ASP A 16 8.38 11.10 9.29
C ASP A 16 9.52 10.44 10.08
N GLY A 17 9.30 10.14 11.36
CA GLY A 17 10.29 9.51 12.23
C GLY A 17 10.60 8.04 11.86
N VAL A 18 9.64 7.33 11.28
CA VAL A 18 9.79 5.92 10.90
C VAL A 18 10.63 5.75 9.62
N VAL A 19 10.65 6.75 8.73
CA VAL A 19 11.39 6.66 7.44
C VAL A 19 12.87 6.35 7.66
N GLY A 20 13.50 6.90 8.70
CA GLY A 20 14.92 6.70 9.01
C GLY A 20 15.29 5.27 9.42
N ASP A 21 14.32 4.44 9.80
CA ASP A 21 14.55 3.07 10.28
C ASP A 21 14.61 2.03 9.15
N TYR A 22 14.32 2.44 7.90
CA TYR A 22 14.19 1.54 6.76
C TYR A 22 15.25 1.80 5.68
N PRO A 23 15.63 0.76 4.91
CA PRO A 23 16.58 0.92 3.81
C PRO A 23 16.08 1.91 2.75
N PRO A 24 16.99 2.50 1.94
CA PRO A 24 16.62 3.25 0.74
C PRO A 24 15.67 2.46 -0.16
N GLU A 25 14.95 3.17 -1.03
CA GLU A 25 14.05 2.58 -2.03
C GLU A 25 12.95 1.71 -1.41
N THR A 26 12.35 2.20 -0.33
CA THR A 26 11.26 1.52 0.39
C THR A 26 10.01 2.38 0.36
N PHE A 27 8.87 1.75 0.04
CA PHE A 27 7.54 2.33 0.24
C PHE A 27 6.99 1.86 1.59
N LEU A 28 6.51 2.79 2.40
CA LEU A 28 5.94 2.54 3.73
C LEU A 28 4.43 2.82 3.70
N TRP A 29 3.64 1.79 3.98
CA TRP A 29 2.21 1.89 4.24
C TRP A 29 1.99 1.81 5.75
N ILE A 30 1.71 2.98 6.35
CA ILE A 30 1.63 3.17 7.80
C ILE A 30 0.16 3.24 8.20
N ILE A 31 -0.26 2.30 9.02
CA ILE A 31 -1.65 2.08 9.42
C ILE A 31 -1.80 2.42 10.90
N PHE A 32 -2.52 3.50 11.19
CA PHE A 32 -2.94 3.88 12.54
C PHE A 32 -4.32 3.31 12.83
N ARG A 33 -4.45 2.63 13.98
CA ARG A 33 -5.71 2.05 14.48
C ARG A 33 -6.15 2.78 15.75
N PRO A 34 -6.99 3.82 15.65
CA PRO A 34 -7.40 4.59 16.81
C PRO A 34 -8.26 3.76 17.79
N PRO A 35 -8.25 4.04 19.10
CA PRO A 35 -9.09 3.34 20.07
C PRO A 35 -10.59 3.51 19.83
N GLU A 36 -11.02 4.63 19.26
CA GLU A 36 -12.40 4.91 18.84
C GLU A 36 -12.85 4.09 17.63
N GLY A 37 -11.95 3.31 17.03
CA GLY A 37 -12.19 2.51 15.84
C GLY A 37 -11.75 3.21 14.55
N GLY A 38 -11.94 2.52 13.42
CA GLY A 38 -11.50 2.98 12.12
C GLY A 38 -10.01 2.73 11.84
N VAL A 39 -9.56 3.22 10.68
CA VAL A 39 -8.18 3.11 10.21
C VAL A 39 -7.78 4.41 9.52
N ARG A 40 -6.59 4.91 9.83
CA ARG A 40 -5.95 6.02 9.12
C ARG A 40 -4.66 5.54 8.48
N ILE A 41 -4.46 5.89 7.21
CA ILE A 41 -3.35 5.42 6.41
C ILE A 41 -2.47 6.61 6.02
N TRP A 42 -1.17 6.46 6.23
CA TRP A 42 -0.15 7.36 5.76
C TRP A 42 0.81 6.61 4.83
N HIS A 43 1.26 7.29 3.79
CA HIS A 43 2.27 6.80 2.87
C HIS A 43 3.55 7.60 3.05
N ALA A 44 4.69 6.90 3.11
CA ALA A 44 6.01 7.51 3.14
C ALA A 44 6.98 6.72 2.26
N TRP A 45 8.06 7.37 1.87
CA TRP A 45 9.11 6.77 1.05
C TRP A 45 10.47 7.12 1.63
N THR A 46 11.37 6.14 1.64
CA THR A 46 12.78 6.37 1.95
C THR A 46 13.51 6.96 0.74
N ASP A 47 14.80 7.28 0.91
CA ASP A 47 15.62 7.88 -0.15
C ASP A 47 15.54 7.10 -1.48
N GLY A 48 15.37 7.80 -2.59
CA GLY A 48 15.13 7.22 -3.93
C GLY A 48 13.78 6.50 -4.14
N GLY A 49 12.98 6.30 -3.08
CA GLY A 49 11.74 5.53 -3.13
C GLY A 49 10.63 6.18 -3.97
N HIS A 50 10.54 7.50 -3.99
CA HIS A 50 9.54 8.22 -4.79
C HIS A 50 9.72 7.94 -6.29
N GLN A 51 10.95 8.11 -6.79
CA GLN A 51 11.29 7.96 -8.20
C GLN A 51 11.14 6.51 -8.67
N LEU A 52 11.63 5.56 -7.86
CA LEU A 52 11.51 4.15 -8.19
C LEU A 52 10.06 3.67 -8.11
N GLY A 53 9.29 4.12 -7.12
CA GLY A 53 7.87 3.79 -6.99
C GLY A 53 7.06 4.23 -8.20
N ASP A 54 7.26 5.47 -8.67
CA ASP A 54 6.58 5.97 -9.87
C ASP A 54 7.00 5.20 -11.13
N GLN A 55 8.25 4.73 -11.19
CA GLN A 55 8.73 3.89 -12.29
C GLN A 55 8.07 2.51 -12.28
N VAL A 56 7.94 1.87 -11.11
CA VAL A 56 7.20 0.62 -10.94
C VAL A 56 5.77 0.80 -11.43
N ASP A 57 5.09 1.86 -10.99
CA ASP A 57 3.69 2.12 -11.32
C ASP A 57 3.46 2.31 -12.82
N ARG A 58 4.32 3.09 -13.49
CA ARG A 58 4.25 3.26 -14.95
C ARG A 58 4.40 1.94 -15.69
N MET A 59 5.35 1.10 -15.28
CA MET A 59 5.60 -0.19 -15.93
C MET A 59 4.46 -1.17 -15.68
N ALA A 60 3.98 -1.26 -14.44
CA ALA A 60 2.86 -2.12 -14.08
C ALA A 60 1.59 -1.77 -14.87
N LEU A 61 1.27 -0.48 -14.99
CA LEU A 61 0.14 0.00 -15.78
C LEU A 61 0.31 -0.29 -17.27
N ALA A 62 1.51 -0.07 -17.83
CA ALA A 62 1.79 -0.35 -19.24
C ALA A 62 1.70 -1.85 -19.57
N SER A 63 2.09 -2.72 -18.64
CA SER A 63 1.99 -4.17 -18.75
C SER A 63 0.58 -4.71 -18.43
N GLY A 64 -0.38 -3.86 -18.05
CA GLY A 64 -1.72 -4.29 -17.67
C GLY A 64 -1.75 -5.16 -16.42
N LEU A 65 -0.89 -4.88 -15.43
CA LEU A 65 -1.00 -5.49 -14.10
C LEU A 65 -2.23 -4.94 -13.37
N ASP A 66 -2.89 -5.80 -12.59
CA ASP A 66 -4.05 -5.42 -11.79
C ASP A 66 -3.81 -5.55 -10.28
N ALA A 67 -4.84 -5.34 -9.47
CA ALA A 67 -4.74 -5.35 -8.02
C ALA A 67 -4.36 -6.72 -7.43
N ALA A 68 -4.68 -7.83 -8.12
CA ALA A 68 -4.23 -9.15 -7.65
C ALA A 68 -2.73 -9.30 -7.89
N ASP A 69 -2.25 -8.88 -9.07
CA ASP A 69 -0.81 -8.83 -9.36
C ASP A 69 -0.08 -7.91 -8.37
N TRP A 70 -0.66 -6.75 -8.04
CA TRP A 70 -0.14 -5.84 -7.03
C TRP A 70 0.01 -6.52 -5.67
N LEU A 71 -1.06 -7.14 -5.16
CA LEU A 71 -1.03 -7.83 -3.87
C LEU A 71 0.02 -8.96 -3.84
N ASP A 72 0.07 -9.76 -4.91
CA ASP A 72 0.98 -10.90 -4.96
C ASP A 72 2.45 -10.46 -5.07
N VAL A 73 2.76 -9.47 -5.90
CA VAL A 73 4.12 -8.96 -6.07
C VAL A 73 4.59 -8.22 -4.82
N THR A 74 3.79 -7.33 -4.24
CA THR A 74 4.25 -6.54 -3.09
C THR A 74 4.35 -7.39 -1.82
N SER A 75 3.45 -8.35 -1.60
CA SER A 75 3.46 -9.20 -0.39
C SER A 75 4.70 -10.10 -0.29
N ARG A 76 5.31 -10.50 -1.42
CA ARG A 76 6.57 -11.26 -1.45
C ARG A 76 7.75 -10.48 -0.86
N HIS A 77 7.70 -9.16 -0.96
CA HIS A 77 8.75 -8.24 -0.54
C HIS A 77 8.32 -7.34 0.62
N GLU A 78 7.24 -7.73 1.32
CA GLU A 78 6.69 -7.01 2.45
C GLU A 78 7.39 -7.39 3.75
N ARG A 79 7.71 -6.38 4.55
CA ARG A 79 8.07 -6.54 5.96
C ARG A 79 7.07 -5.79 6.83
N ILE A 80 6.43 -6.51 7.75
CA ILE A 80 5.48 -5.93 8.70
C ILE A 80 6.17 -5.70 10.04
N SER A 81 6.01 -4.50 10.60
CA SER A 81 6.37 -4.18 11.99
C SER A 81 5.18 -3.52 12.69
N ARG A 82 5.17 -3.58 14.03
CA ARG A 82 4.09 -2.99 14.85
C ARG A 82 4.69 -2.24 16.03
N ARG A 83 4.15 -1.05 16.31
CA ARG A 83 4.48 -0.24 17.49
C ARG A 83 3.20 0.28 18.12
N GLY A 84 2.75 -0.40 19.18
CA GLY A 84 1.47 -0.11 19.81
C GLY A 84 0.31 -0.27 18.82
N ARG A 85 -0.39 0.83 18.52
CA ARG A 85 -1.53 0.87 17.59
C ARG A 85 -1.15 1.22 16.14
N VAL A 86 0.14 1.29 15.85
CA VAL A 86 0.67 1.57 14.51
C VAL A 86 1.20 0.26 13.90
N GLU A 87 0.74 -0.08 12.71
CA GLU A 87 1.30 -1.15 11.88
C GLU A 87 2.00 -0.50 10.68
N ILE A 88 3.25 -0.87 10.43
CA ILE A 88 4.04 -0.37 9.30
C ILE A 88 4.29 -1.56 8.39
N ARG A 89 3.86 -1.43 7.14
CA ARG A 89 4.17 -2.38 6.08
C ARG A 89 5.18 -1.73 5.16
N ALA A 90 6.36 -2.31 5.08
CA ALA A 90 7.47 -1.81 4.29
C ALA A 90 7.66 -2.70 3.07
N TYR A 91 7.63 -2.10 1.89
CA TYR A 91 7.79 -2.78 0.61
C TYR A 91 9.11 -2.33 -0.02
N ALA A 92 10.06 -3.26 -0.14
CA ALA A 92 11.31 -2.99 -0.83
C ALA A 92 11.04 -2.83 -2.33
N LEU A 93 11.25 -1.64 -2.89
CA LEU A 93 10.82 -1.32 -4.25
C LEU A 93 11.73 -1.92 -5.32
N ARG A 94 13.02 -2.11 -5.02
CA ARG A 94 13.97 -2.71 -5.97
C ARG A 94 13.59 -4.13 -6.38
N PRO A 95 13.31 -5.07 -5.46
CA PRO A 95 12.86 -6.40 -5.84
C PRO A 95 11.44 -6.39 -6.44
N VAL A 96 10.52 -5.53 -5.95
CA VAL A 96 9.20 -5.33 -6.59
C VAL A 96 9.34 -4.91 -8.05
N PHE A 97 10.26 -3.98 -8.35
CA PHE A 97 10.56 -3.58 -9.72
C PHE A 97 11.06 -4.74 -10.57
N GLY A 98 11.92 -5.61 -10.01
CA GLY A 98 12.39 -6.82 -10.69
C GLY A 98 11.26 -7.79 -11.06
N ASP A 99 10.31 -8.00 -10.17
CA ASP A 99 9.13 -8.85 -10.43
C ASP A 99 8.22 -8.26 -11.50
N VAL A 100 7.95 -6.95 -11.43
CA VAL A 100 7.15 -6.24 -12.44
C VAL A 100 7.85 -6.26 -13.80
N GLN A 101 9.16 -6.04 -13.85
CA GLN A 101 9.95 -6.10 -15.08
C GLN A 101 9.96 -7.50 -15.68
N SER A 102 9.97 -8.53 -14.84
CA SER A 102 9.91 -9.94 -15.26
C SER A 102 8.50 -10.39 -15.66
N GLY A 103 7.49 -9.52 -15.53
CA GLY A 103 6.11 -9.82 -15.87
C GLY A 103 5.45 -10.83 -14.93
N VAL A 104 5.90 -10.90 -13.67
CA VAL A 104 5.31 -11.79 -12.67
C VAL A 104 3.81 -11.47 -12.50
N ARG A 105 3.00 -12.52 -12.53
CA ARG A 105 1.55 -12.44 -12.35
C ARG A 105 1.11 -13.22 -11.11
N CYS A 106 0.02 -12.76 -10.51
CA CYS A 106 -0.70 -13.52 -9.51
C CYS A 106 -1.25 -14.80 -10.14
N LEU A 107 -1.11 -15.92 -9.43
CA LEU A 107 -1.73 -17.19 -9.81
C LEU A 107 -3.27 -17.08 -9.79
N GLU A 108 -3.94 -17.86 -10.63
CA GLU A 108 -5.40 -17.75 -10.80
C GLU A 108 -6.17 -18.15 -9.53
N ASP A 109 -5.68 -19.12 -8.77
CA ASP A 109 -6.28 -19.54 -7.49
C ASP A 109 -6.29 -18.39 -6.46
N ARG A 110 -5.18 -17.66 -6.34
CA ARG A 110 -5.07 -16.47 -5.49
C ARG A 110 -5.95 -15.32 -5.99
N ARG A 111 -6.06 -15.19 -7.31
CA ARG A 111 -6.94 -14.20 -7.96
C ARG A 111 -8.41 -14.48 -7.67
N GLU A 112 -8.83 -15.74 -7.77
CA GLU A 112 -10.18 -16.19 -7.42
C GLU A 112 -10.47 -15.98 -5.92
N TYR A 113 -9.51 -16.28 -5.05
CA TYR A 113 -9.63 -16.02 -3.62
C TYR A 113 -9.88 -14.53 -3.34
N LEU A 114 -9.12 -13.63 -3.98
CA LEU A 114 -9.32 -12.18 -3.85
C LEU A 114 -10.72 -11.76 -4.35
N ARG A 115 -11.17 -12.28 -5.51
CA ARG A 115 -12.54 -12.03 -6.00
C ARG A 115 -13.59 -12.49 -4.98
N GLY A 116 -13.37 -13.63 -4.33
CA GLY A 116 -14.20 -14.14 -3.25
C GLY A 116 -14.28 -13.19 -2.06
N LEU A 117 -13.13 -12.69 -1.58
CA LEU A 117 -13.07 -11.71 -0.49
C LEU A 117 -13.81 -10.41 -0.83
N ILE A 118 -13.60 -9.89 -2.05
CA ILE A 118 -14.27 -8.67 -2.54
C ILE A 118 -15.79 -8.86 -2.57
N ARG A 119 -16.26 -10.03 -3.02
CA ARG A 119 -17.69 -10.38 -3.01
C ARG A 119 -18.25 -10.44 -1.58
N THR A 120 -17.58 -11.13 -0.67
CA THR A 120 -18.01 -11.20 0.74
C THR A 120 -18.03 -9.81 1.39
N ALA A 121 -17.04 -8.96 1.12
CA ALA A 121 -17.04 -7.58 1.62
C ALA A 121 -18.22 -6.75 1.06
N THR A 122 -18.58 -6.97 -0.21
CA THR A 122 -19.78 -6.35 -0.83
C THR A 122 -21.04 -6.78 -0.09
N GLU A 123 -21.21 -8.08 0.15
CA GLU A 123 -22.36 -8.65 0.86
C GLU A 123 -22.48 -8.11 2.28
N MET A 124 -21.36 -8.02 3.01
CA MET A 124 -21.35 -7.54 4.40
C MET A 124 -21.62 -6.04 4.53
N THR A 125 -21.12 -5.23 3.59
CA THR A 125 -21.20 -3.77 3.69
C THR A 125 -22.38 -3.17 2.92
N GLY A 126 -23.03 -3.96 2.06
CA GLY A 126 -24.09 -3.50 1.15
C GLY A 126 -23.58 -2.51 0.08
N ARG A 127 -22.27 -2.28 -0.02
CA ARG A 127 -21.68 -1.35 -0.99
C ARG A 127 -21.28 -2.12 -2.24
N PRO A 128 -21.83 -1.79 -3.42
CA PRO A 128 -21.50 -2.50 -4.65
C PRO A 128 -20.02 -2.35 -4.97
N THR A 129 -19.39 -3.44 -5.34
CA THR A 129 -18.04 -3.42 -5.89
C THR A 129 -18.06 -2.94 -7.34
N LEU A 130 -17.01 -2.21 -7.73
CA LEU A 130 -16.80 -1.87 -9.13
C LEU A 130 -16.64 -3.18 -9.93
N PRO A 131 -17.19 -3.26 -11.15
CA PRO A 131 -17.07 -4.47 -11.96
C PRO A 131 -15.59 -4.77 -12.28
N GLY A 132 -15.17 -6.02 -12.04
CA GLY A 132 -13.82 -6.51 -12.34
C GLY A 132 -12.83 -6.42 -11.17
N ILE A 133 -11.57 -6.80 -11.43
CA ILE A 133 -10.46 -6.60 -10.47
C ILE A 133 -9.97 -5.16 -10.64
N PRO A 134 -9.82 -4.38 -9.55
CA PRO A 134 -9.29 -3.04 -9.64
C PRO A 134 -7.92 -3.01 -10.34
N ARG A 135 -7.60 -1.88 -10.97
CA ARG A 135 -6.26 -1.69 -11.57
C ARG A 135 -5.17 -1.72 -10.49
N TRP A 136 -3.91 -1.84 -10.92
CA TRP A 136 -2.73 -1.64 -10.09
C TRP A 136 -2.91 -0.49 -9.08
N GLN A 137 -2.70 -0.75 -7.79
CA GLN A 137 -3.02 0.18 -6.69
C GLN A 137 -1.96 1.24 -6.45
N GLY A 138 -0.74 1.02 -6.95
CA GLY A 138 0.37 1.95 -6.82
C GLY A 138 1.30 1.66 -5.65
N VAL A 139 2.58 1.97 -5.85
CA VAL A 139 3.61 2.06 -4.80
C VAL A 139 4.40 3.36 -4.90
N GLY A 140 4.18 4.15 -5.96
CA GLY A 140 4.71 5.48 -6.16
C GLY A 140 3.76 6.59 -5.71
N PRO A 141 4.29 7.77 -5.37
CA PRO A 141 3.49 8.91 -4.95
C PRO A 141 2.48 9.36 -6.01
N ALA A 142 2.80 9.26 -7.31
CA ALA A 142 1.94 9.77 -8.38
C ALA A 142 0.60 9.02 -8.49
N LEU A 143 0.53 7.78 -8.01
CA LEU A 143 -0.69 6.97 -8.00
C LEU A 143 -1.31 6.88 -6.60
N THR A 144 -0.50 6.73 -5.56
CA THR A 144 -0.97 6.56 -4.16
C THR A 144 -1.37 7.87 -3.47
N SER A 145 -0.86 9.02 -3.92
CA SER A 145 -1.21 10.34 -3.36
C SER A 145 -2.41 10.99 -4.06
N ARG A 146 -3.04 10.30 -5.02
CA ARG A 146 -4.27 10.78 -5.65
C ARG A 146 -5.40 10.69 -4.64
N LYS A 147 -5.91 11.84 -4.21
CA LYS A 147 -7.19 11.92 -3.49
C LYS A 147 -8.30 11.53 -4.47
N TYR A 148 -9.02 10.46 -4.18
CA TYR A 148 -10.31 10.13 -4.81
C TYR A 148 -11.44 10.88 -4.09
#